data_AF-A0A7C2KJR8-F1
#
_entry.id   AF-A0A7C2KJR8-F1
#
_cell.length_a   1.000
_cell.length_b   1.000
_cell.length_c   1.000
_cell.angle_alpha   90.00
_cell.angle_beta   90.00
_cell.angle_gamma   90.00
#
_symmetry.space_group_name_H-M   'P 1'
#
loop_
_entity.id
_entity.type
_entity.pdbx_description
1 polymer ?
#
loop_
_entity_poly.entity_id
_entity_poly.type
_entity_poly.pdbx_seq_one_letter_code
_entity_poly.pdbx_strand_id
1 'polypeptide(L)'
;PLSYLHSKGYLMRNNVIIHMNIMSDKDVQILKGLNLSVIHCPLSHDYFNHPPLQLDTLVDHGVNIALGSDSLASNHTLDFFEELRQMVRNFPGLPMEKIIRMATLSGVRALKLREGLGEIRVGQPYGLIGIRHPDPVTNPFETIIYNESSVIHLMSQAFR
;
A
#
# COMPACT_ATOMS: atom_id res chain seq x y z
N PRO A 1 5.88 -19.65 6.85
CA PRO A 1 6.65 -19.64 5.58
C PRO A 1 7.85 -18.70 5.57
N LEU A 2 7.66 -17.43 5.97
CA LEU A 2 8.72 -16.41 6.01
C LEU A 2 9.94 -16.86 6.83
N SER A 3 9.72 -17.32 8.07
CA SER A 3 10.76 -17.90 8.92
C SER A 3 11.56 -19.05 8.27
N TYR A 4 10.93 -19.88 7.45
CA TYR A 4 11.62 -20.95 6.72
C TYR A 4 12.52 -20.38 5.62
N LEU A 5 12.01 -19.47 4.78
CA LEU A 5 12.79 -18.79 3.75
C LEU A 5 13.99 -18.04 4.33
N HIS A 6 13.80 -17.40 5.49
CA HIS A 6 14.89 -16.75 6.22
C HIS A 6 15.97 -17.76 6.63
N SER A 7 15.57 -18.90 7.22
CA SER A 7 16.52 -19.94 7.67
C SER A 7 17.33 -20.59 6.54
N LYS A 8 16.83 -20.51 5.31
CA LYS A 8 17.48 -21.04 4.10
C LYS A 8 18.30 -19.97 3.35
N GLY A 9 18.32 -18.73 3.83
CA GLY A 9 19.06 -17.64 3.19
C GLY A 9 18.40 -17.08 1.92
N TYR A 10 17.12 -17.37 1.68
CA TYR A 10 16.40 -16.87 0.50
C TYR A 10 15.86 -15.45 0.67
N LEU A 11 15.79 -14.93 1.90
CA LEU A 11 15.39 -13.55 2.15
C LEU A 11 16.62 -12.64 2.13
N MET A 12 16.58 -11.67 1.25
CA MET A 12 17.53 -10.58 1.14
C MET A 12 16.93 -9.29 1.71
N ARG A 13 17.80 -8.34 2.06
CA ARG A 13 17.35 -7.04 2.56
C ARG A 13 16.46 -6.36 1.53
N ASN A 14 15.35 -5.78 2.00
CA ASN A 14 14.38 -5.06 1.18
C ASN A 14 13.63 -5.92 0.15
N ASN A 15 13.51 -7.22 0.35
CA ASN A 15 12.49 -7.97 -0.39
C ASN A 15 11.09 -7.44 -0.08
N VAL A 16 10.19 -7.69 -1.02
CA VAL A 16 8.76 -7.36 -0.92
C VAL A 16 8.02 -8.65 -0.61
N ILE A 17 7.23 -8.64 0.46
CA ILE A 17 6.39 -9.75 0.90
C ILE A 17 4.94 -9.40 0.58
N ILE A 18 4.31 -10.18 -0.29
CA ILE A 18 2.92 -9.94 -0.68
C ILE A 18 1.99 -10.62 0.34
N HIS A 19 0.88 -9.95 0.64
CA HIS A 19 -0.20 -10.33 1.55
C HIS A 19 0.16 -10.31 3.04
N MET A 20 1.09 -11.18 3.45
CA MET A 20 1.40 -11.43 4.86
C MET A 20 0.15 -11.66 5.74
N ASN A 21 -0.82 -12.41 5.22
CA ASN A 21 -2.15 -12.59 5.84
C ASN A 21 -2.11 -13.20 7.25
N ILE A 22 -1.12 -14.04 7.52
CA ILE A 22 -0.92 -14.67 8.83
C ILE A 22 0.54 -14.51 9.22
N MET A 23 0.76 -14.03 10.43
CA MET A 23 2.08 -13.63 10.92
C MET A 23 2.27 -14.04 12.37
N SER A 24 3.48 -14.50 12.69
CA SER A 24 3.97 -14.69 14.06
C SER A 24 4.89 -13.55 14.49
N ASP A 25 5.13 -13.40 15.79
CA ASP A 25 6.07 -12.40 16.32
C ASP A 25 7.47 -12.55 15.71
N LYS A 26 7.91 -13.78 15.46
CA LYS A 26 9.19 -14.06 14.80
C LYS A 26 9.24 -13.49 13.38
N ASP A 27 8.13 -13.56 12.65
CA ASP A 27 8.04 -13.02 11.30
C ASP A 27 8.14 -11.48 11.33
N VAL A 28 7.54 -10.80 12.33
CA VAL A 28 7.70 -9.35 12.54
C VAL A 28 9.17 -8.98 12.72
N GLN A 29 9.90 -9.73 13.54
CA GLN A 29 11.33 -9.49 13.76
C GLN A 29 12.15 -9.68 12.48
N ILE A 30 11.79 -10.65 11.63
CA ILE A 30 12.44 -10.86 10.33
C ILE A 30 12.15 -9.69 9.38
N LEU A 31 10.87 -9.26 9.28
CA LEU A 31 10.47 -8.12 8.45
C LEU A 31 11.28 -6.88 8.83
N LYS A 32 11.36 -6.57 10.12
CA LYS A 32 12.14 -5.43 10.63
C LYS A 32 13.65 -5.60 10.41
N GLY A 33 14.21 -6.74 10.80
CA GLY A 33 15.65 -7.00 10.76
C GLY A 33 16.24 -6.94 9.34
N LEU A 34 15.47 -7.35 8.34
CA LEU A 34 15.85 -7.28 6.92
C LEU A 34 15.31 -6.04 6.18
N ASN A 35 14.59 -5.15 6.87
CA ASN A 35 13.91 -3.99 6.27
C ASN A 35 13.03 -4.40 5.08
N LEU A 36 12.24 -5.45 5.24
CA LEU A 36 11.30 -5.93 4.22
C LEU A 36 10.08 -5.02 4.18
N SER A 37 9.44 -4.94 3.01
CA SER A 37 8.14 -4.27 2.85
C SER A 37 7.03 -5.30 2.73
N VAL A 38 5.85 -4.97 3.24
CA VAL A 38 4.62 -5.77 3.08
C VAL A 38 3.72 -5.06 2.08
N ILE A 39 3.21 -5.81 1.09
CA ILE A 39 2.11 -5.34 0.22
C ILE A 39 0.83 -6.00 0.72
N HIS A 40 -0.07 -5.20 1.29
CA HIS A 40 -1.39 -5.65 1.69
C HIS A 40 -2.38 -5.43 0.53
N CYS A 41 -3.21 -6.43 0.27
CA CYS A 41 -4.25 -6.36 -0.77
C CYS A 41 -5.63 -6.48 -0.11
N PRO A 42 -6.25 -5.36 0.34
CA PRO A 42 -7.47 -5.37 1.16
C PRO A 42 -8.61 -6.21 0.58
N LEU A 43 -8.99 -5.99 -0.67
CA LEU A 43 -10.12 -6.71 -1.27
C LEU A 43 -9.83 -8.22 -1.43
N SER A 44 -8.61 -8.58 -1.84
CA SER A 44 -8.19 -9.99 -1.91
C SER A 44 -8.10 -10.65 -0.54
N HIS A 45 -7.65 -9.91 0.47
CA HIS A 45 -7.60 -10.39 1.85
C HIS A 45 -9.00 -10.75 2.38
N ASP A 46 -9.98 -9.90 2.10
CA ASP A 46 -11.39 -10.11 2.46
C ASP A 46 -12.03 -11.23 1.62
N TYR A 47 -11.71 -11.34 0.33
CA TYR A 47 -12.21 -12.41 -0.54
C TYR A 47 -11.95 -13.80 0.04
N PHE A 48 -10.78 -14.01 0.66
CA PHE A 48 -10.40 -15.26 1.30
C PHE A 48 -10.82 -15.37 2.78
N ASN A 49 -11.55 -14.39 3.32
CA ASN A 49 -11.95 -14.33 4.73
C ASN A 49 -10.76 -14.51 5.70
N HIS A 50 -9.64 -13.85 5.41
CA HIS A 50 -8.49 -13.91 6.31
C HIS A 50 -8.75 -13.15 7.61
N PRO A 51 -8.08 -13.53 8.73
CA PRO A 51 -8.10 -12.73 9.95
C PRO A 51 -7.54 -11.33 9.68
N PRO A 52 -8.05 -10.28 10.35
CA PRO A 52 -7.57 -8.91 10.14
C PRO A 52 -6.05 -8.81 10.20
N LEU A 53 -5.46 -8.08 9.25
CA LEU A 53 -4.03 -7.78 9.27
C LEU A 53 -3.67 -7.13 10.62
N GLN A 54 -2.60 -7.63 11.25
CA GLN A 54 -2.02 -7.06 12.47
C GLN A 54 -1.28 -5.75 12.15
N LEU A 55 -2.03 -4.75 11.69
CA LEU A 55 -1.52 -3.49 11.16
C LEU A 55 -0.71 -2.72 12.21
N ASP A 56 -1.24 -2.57 13.41
CA ASP A 56 -0.59 -1.82 14.50
C ASP A 56 0.76 -2.45 14.84
N THR A 57 0.83 -3.78 14.95
CA THR A 57 2.09 -4.51 15.18
C THR A 57 3.14 -4.18 14.11
N LEU A 58 2.75 -4.17 12.83
CA LEU A 58 3.67 -3.84 11.73
C LEU A 58 4.12 -2.38 11.79
N VAL A 59 3.20 -1.45 12.05
CA VAL A 59 3.47 -0.01 12.16
C VAL A 59 4.42 0.29 13.34
N ASP A 60 4.16 -0.28 14.51
CA ASP A 60 4.97 -0.09 15.72
C ASP A 60 6.40 -0.63 15.55
N HIS A 61 6.58 -1.62 14.68
CA HIS A 61 7.90 -2.16 14.34
C HIS A 61 8.59 -1.43 13.19
N GLY A 62 7.97 -0.38 12.63
CA GLY A 62 8.51 0.42 11.54
C GLY A 62 8.55 -0.31 10.20
N VAL A 63 7.73 -1.35 10.02
CA VAL A 63 7.62 -2.07 8.76
C VAL A 63 6.95 -1.17 7.72
N ASN A 64 7.53 -1.10 6.51
CA ASN A 64 6.90 -0.39 5.40
C ASN A 64 5.73 -1.22 4.87
N ILE A 65 4.54 -0.64 4.85
CA ILE A 65 3.32 -1.29 4.36
C ILE A 65 2.79 -0.48 3.20
N ALA A 66 2.68 -1.12 2.04
CA ALA A 66 2.06 -0.55 0.85
C ALA A 66 0.81 -1.33 0.46
N LEU A 67 0.01 -0.77 -0.44
CA LEU A 67 -1.20 -1.41 -0.95
C LEU A 67 -0.96 -2.04 -2.32
N GLY A 68 -1.74 -3.08 -2.62
CA GLY A 68 -1.85 -3.69 -3.94
C GLY A 68 -3.28 -4.17 -4.18
N SER A 69 -3.65 -4.42 -5.44
CA SER A 69 -4.98 -4.95 -5.77
C SER A 69 -5.04 -6.48 -5.81
N ASP A 70 -3.87 -7.14 -5.90
CA ASP A 70 -3.82 -8.52 -6.39
C ASP A 70 -4.48 -8.62 -7.80
N SER A 71 -5.00 -9.78 -8.18
CA SER A 71 -5.64 -10.03 -9.49
C SER A 71 -7.15 -10.26 -9.38
N LEU A 72 -7.83 -10.22 -10.53
CA LEU A 72 -9.27 -10.54 -10.61
C LEU A 72 -9.62 -12.01 -10.26
N ALA A 73 -8.62 -12.87 -10.02
CA ALA A 73 -8.86 -14.22 -9.52
C ALA A 73 -9.26 -14.25 -8.03
N SER A 74 -8.89 -13.21 -7.29
CA SER A 74 -9.12 -13.03 -5.85
C SER A 74 -9.69 -11.65 -5.54
N ASN A 75 -10.06 -10.87 -6.56
CA ASN A 75 -10.61 -9.53 -6.43
C ASN A 75 -11.73 -9.36 -7.46
N HIS A 76 -12.74 -8.55 -7.15
CA HIS A 76 -13.84 -8.27 -8.06
C HIS A 76 -13.61 -7.02 -8.93
N THR A 77 -12.55 -6.25 -8.64
CA THR A 77 -12.16 -5.06 -9.39
C THR A 77 -10.64 -4.85 -9.35
N LEU A 78 -10.12 -4.03 -10.25
CA LEU A 78 -8.75 -3.48 -10.17
C LEU A 78 -8.77 -1.97 -9.88
N ASP A 79 -9.92 -1.46 -9.44
CA ASP A 79 -10.07 -0.07 -9.00
C ASP A 79 -9.34 0.13 -7.67
N PHE A 80 -8.22 0.84 -7.72
CA PHE A 80 -7.42 1.13 -6.55
C PHE A 80 -8.14 2.04 -5.55
N PHE A 81 -9.12 2.86 -5.97
CA PHE A 81 -9.94 3.63 -5.04
C PHE A 81 -10.81 2.71 -4.16
N GLU A 82 -11.26 1.58 -4.70
CA GLU A 82 -11.99 0.58 -3.91
C GLU A 82 -11.08 -0.09 -2.88
N GLU A 83 -9.81 -0.32 -3.18
CA GLU A 83 -8.82 -0.77 -2.18
C GLU A 83 -8.66 0.24 -1.04
N LEU A 84 -8.66 1.55 -1.34
CA LEU A 84 -8.60 2.59 -0.30
C LEU A 84 -9.85 2.59 0.57
N ARG A 85 -11.03 2.47 -0.04
CA ARG A 85 -12.30 2.39 0.69
C ARG A 85 -12.34 1.13 1.56
N GLN A 86 -11.84 0.00 1.06
CA GLN A 86 -11.72 -1.22 1.84
C GLN A 86 -10.76 -1.06 3.02
N MET A 87 -9.63 -0.36 2.85
CA MET A 87 -8.75 -0.02 3.97
C MET A 87 -9.45 0.82 5.04
N VAL A 88 -10.25 1.81 4.66
CA VAL A 88 -11.04 2.60 5.62
C VAL A 88 -12.05 1.72 6.36
N ARG A 89 -12.73 0.80 5.66
CA ARG A 89 -13.68 -0.15 6.27
C ARG A 89 -12.99 -1.09 7.26
N ASN A 90 -11.83 -1.64 6.89
CA ASN A 90 -11.07 -2.58 7.71
C ASN A 90 -10.42 -1.90 8.93
N PHE A 91 -10.02 -0.62 8.78
CA PHE A 91 -9.32 0.15 9.81
C PHE A 91 -9.92 1.55 9.98
N PRO A 92 -11.14 1.70 10.55
CA PRO A 92 -11.85 2.98 10.62
C PRO A 92 -11.14 4.06 11.47
N GLY A 93 -10.20 3.66 12.34
CA GLY A 93 -9.38 4.57 13.13
C GLY A 93 -8.10 5.03 12.43
N LEU A 94 -7.75 4.48 11.26
CA LEU A 94 -6.53 4.82 10.54
C LEU A 94 -6.73 6.13 9.77
N PRO A 95 -5.89 7.17 9.97
CA PRO A 95 -6.01 8.42 9.23
C PRO A 95 -5.94 8.22 7.71
N MET A 96 -6.85 8.86 6.98
CA MET A 96 -6.92 8.77 5.50
C MET A 96 -5.59 9.15 4.82
N GLU A 97 -4.87 10.13 5.36
CA GLU A 97 -3.53 10.50 4.86
C GLU A 97 -2.58 9.29 4.91
N LYS A 98 -2.61 8.48 5.98
CA LYS A 98 -1.77 7.29 6.08
C LYS A 98 -2.15 6.24 5.03
N ILE A 99 -3.45 6.03 4.80
CA ILE A 99 -3.94 5.11 3.75
C ILE A 99 -3.45 5.55 2.37
N ILE A 100 -3.56 6.84 2.05
CA ILE A 100 -3.07 7.39 0.78
C ILE A 100 -1.54 7.27 0.67
N ARG A 101 -0.80 7.47 1.77
CA ARG A 101 0.65 7.22 1.79
C ARG A 101 0.99 5.75 1.53
N MET A 102 0.23 4.81 2.09
CA MET A 102 0.38 3.37 1.81
C MET A 102 0.15 3.05 0.34
N ALA A 103 -0.80 3.74 -0.31
CA ALA A 103 -1.08 3.61 -1.74
C ALA A 103 -0.07 4.31 -2.67
N THR A 104 0.80 5.16 -2.14
CA THR A 104 1.72 6.00 -2.94
C THR A 104 3.17 5.81 -2.51
N LEU A 105 3.64 6.61 -1.55
CA LEU A 105 5.04 6.65 -1.11
C LEU A 105 5.53 5.32 -0.56
N SER A 106 4.68 4.55 0.14
CA SER A 106 5.08 3.23 0.61
C SER A 106 5.34 2.25 -0.53
N GLY A 107 4.61 2.37 -1.64
CA GLY A 107 4.82 1.56 -2.85
C GLY A 107 6.15 1.91 -3.54
N VAL A 108 6.46 3.20 -3.65
CA VAL A 108 7.77 3.69 -4.13
C VAL A 108 8.91 3.11 -3.27
N ARG A 109 8.77 3.16 -1.94
CA ARG A 109 9.75 2.60 -1.01
C ARG A 109 9.87 1.08 -1.14
N ALA A 110 8.75 0.36 -1.26
CA ALA A 110 8.73 -1.10 -1.35
C ALA A 110 9.43 -1.58 -2.63
N LEU A 111 9.13 -0.94 -3.76
CA LEU A 111 9.67 -1.30 -5.07
C LEU A 111 11.02 -0.64 -5.38
N LYS A 112 11.53 0.20 -4.48
CA LYS A 112 12.76 0.99 -4.67
C LYS A 112 12.74 1.75 -5.99
N LEU A 113 11.62 2.38 -6.29
CA LEU A 113 11.53 3.23 -7.46
C LEU A 113 12.43 4.46 -7.28
N ARG A 114 12.65 5.16 -8.38
CA ARG A 114 13.55 6.32 -8.46
C ARG A 114 13.29 7.31 -7.31
N GLU A 115 14.37 7.81 -6.71
CA GLU A 115 14.30 8.84 -5.67
C GLU A 115 13.48 10.04 -6.16
N GLY A 116 12.66 10.58 -5.26
CA GLY A 116 11.74 11.70 -5.53
C GLY A 116 10.42 11.30 -6.18
N LEU A 117 10.26 10.06 -6.68
CA LEU A 117 8.98 9.61 -7.22
C LEU A 117 7.94 9.47 -6.10
N GLY A 118 6.69 9.86 -6.37
CA GLY A 118 5.61 9.87 -5.38
C GLY A 118 5.55 11.15 -4.53
N GLU A 119 6.52 12.06 -4.66
CA GLU A 119 6.50 13.41 -4.10
C GLU A 119 6.24 14.44 -5.21
N ILE A 120 5.53 15.53 -4.89
CA ILE A 120 5.36 16.65 -5.80
C ILE A 120 6.43 17.70 -5.47
N ARG A 121 7.57 17.64 -6.17
CA ARG A 121 8.71 18.54 -5.94
C ARG A 121 9.35 18.98 -7.25
N VAL A 122 9.81 20.24 -7.26
CA VAL A 122 10.51 20.82 -8.41
C VAL A 122 11.76 20.01 -8.71
N GLY A 123 11.94 19.63 -9.98
CA GLY A 123 13.13 18.90 -10.46
C GLY A 123 13.14 17.39 -10.19
N GLN A 124 12.09 16.82 -9.58
CA GLN A 124 11.98 15.39 -9.28
C GLN A 124 11.14 14.65 -10.34
N PRO A 125 11.32 13.32 -10.51
CA PRO A 125 10.44 12.52 -11.35
C PRO A 125 9.02 12.55 -10.81
N TYR A 126 8.04 12.52 -11.71
CA TYR A 126 6.62 12.62 -11.33
C TYR A 126 5.81 11.40 -11.76
N GLY A 127 4.80 11.10 -10.95
CA GLY A 127 3.68 10.21 -11.26
C GLY A 127 2.44 10.84 -10.68
N LEU A 128 1.65 11.51 -11.53
CA LEU A 128 0.52 12.33 -11.12
C LEU A 128 -0.77 11.80 -11.73
N ILE A 129 -1.80 11.73 -10.91
CA ILE A 129 -3.17 11.57 -11.34
C ILE A 129 -3.95 12.84 -10.97
N GLY A 130 -4.82 13.29 -11.86
CA GLY A 130 -5.78 14.34 -11.60
C GLY A 130 -7.17 13.74 -11.37
N ILE A 131 -7.82 14.14 -10.28
CA ILE A 131 -9.21 13.82 -9.98
C ILE A 131 -10.00 15.12 -9.83
N ARG A 132 -11.31 15.06 -10.09
CA ARG A 132 -12.18 16.21 -9.89
C ARG A 132 -12.49 16.37 -8.41
N HIS A 133 -12.16 17.53 -7.84
CA HIS A 133 -12.61 17.90 -6.51
C HIS A 133 -14.01 18.55 -6.62
N PRO A 134 -15.01 18.09 -5.85
CA PRO A 134 -16.39 18.55 -6.01
C PRO A 134 -16.58 20.02 -5.63
N ASP A 135 -15.90 20.48 -4.59
CA ASP A 135 -16.02 21.83 -4.05
C ASP A 135 -14.78 22.17 -3.18
N PRO A 136 -14.55 23.45 -2.80
CA PRO A 136 -13.37 23.85 -2.02
C PRO A 136 -13.35 23.48 -0.53
N VAL A 137 -14.43 22.92 0.02
CA VAL A 137 -14.63 22.71 1.48
C VAL A 137 -14.51 21.24 1.86
N THR A 138 -14.92 20.34 0.97
CA THR A 138 -14.81 18.89 1.17
C THR A 138 -13.35 18.50 1.46
N ASN A 139 -13.14 17.57 2.39
CA ASN A 139 -11.80 17.12 2.73
C ASN A 139 -11.12 16.49 1.48
N PRO A 140 -9.91 16.94 1.10
CA PRO A 140 -9.25 16.43 -0.10
C PRO A 140 -8.87 14.95 0.01
N PHE A 141 -8.55 14.44 1.21
CA PHE A 141 -8.26 13.02 1.41
C PHE A 141 -9.52 12.17 1.27
N GLU A 142 -10.65 12.66 1.76
CA GLU A 142 -11.95 12.02 1.57
C GLU A 142 -12.33 12.00 0.09
N THR A 143 -12.12 13.12 -0.61
CA THR A 143 -12.33 13.18 -2.07
C THR A 143 -11.51 12.13 -2.80
N ILE A 144 -10.23 11.95 -2.44
CA ILE A 144 -9.38 10.94 -3.07
C ILE A 144 -9.93 9.53 -2.81
N ILE A 145 -10.23 9.18 -1.56
CA ILE A 145 -10.67 7.83 -1.19
C ILE A 145 -12.03 7.49 -1.81
N TYR A 146 -12.99 8.40 -1.74
CA TYR A 146 -14.35 8.19 -2.23
C TYR A 146 -14.55 8.71 -3.66
N ASN A 147 -13.47 8.88 -4.42
CA ASN A 147 -13.59 9.23 -5.84
C ASN A 147 -14.27 8.07 -6.61
N GLU A 148 -15.44 8.36 -7.16
CA GLU A 148 -16.17 7.49 -8.11
C GLU A 148 -16.06 8.00 -9.55
N SER A 149 -15.49 9.19 -9.76
CA SER A 149 -15.24 9.75 -11.08
C SER A 149 -14.00 9.14 -11.73
N SER A 150 -13.88 9.26 -13.06
CA SER A 150 -12.65 8.86 -13.74
C SER A 150 -11.47 9.77 -13.38
N VAL A 151 -10.27 9.18 -13.39
CA VAL A 151 -9.02 9.96 -13.42
C VAL A 151 -9.03 10.78 -14.71
N ILE A 152 -9.02 12.11 -14.57
CA ILE A 152 -9.13 13.05 -15.68
C ILE A 152 -7.78 13.39 -16.32
N HIS A 153 -6.69 13.20 -15.58
CA HIS A 153 -5.33 13.40 -16.06
C HIS A 153 -4.40 12.31 -15.51
N LEU A 154 -3.48 11.83 -16.35
CA LEU A 154 -2.39 10.96 -15.96
C LEU A 154 -1.09 11.48 -16.57
N MET A 155 -0.09 11.75 -15.75
CA MET A 155 1.23 12.21 -16.18
C MET A 155 2.30 11.39 -15.46
N SER A 156 3.21 10.74 -16.19
CA SER A 156 4.24 9.91 -15.56
C SER A 156 5.59 9.99 -16.26
N GLN A 157 6.63 10.06 -15.44
CA GLN A 157 8.05 9.79 -15.77
C GLN A 157 8.59 8.59 -14.98
N ALA A 158 7.73 7.83 -14.30
CA ALA A 158 8.14 6.75 -13.40
C ALA A 158 8.96 5.63 -14.09
N PHE A 159 8.77 5.45 -15.41
CA PHE A 159 9.35 4.36 -16.20
C PHE A 159 10.22 4.84 -17.37
N ARG A 160 10.66 6.10 -17.34
CA ARG A 160 11.57 6.67 -18.35
C ARG A 160 13.01 6.73 -17.84
#